data_AF-A0A4Q6CCJ4-F1
#
_entry.id   AF-A0A4Q6CCJ4-F1
#
_cell.length_a   1.000
_cell.length_b   1.000
_cell.length_c   1.000
_cell.angle_alpha   90.00
_cell.angle_beta   90.00
_cell.angle_gamma   90.00
#
_symmetry.space_group_name_H-M   'P 1'
#
loop_
_entity.id
_entity.type
_entity.pdbx_description
1 polymer ?
#
loop_
_entity_poly.entity_id
_entity_poly.type
_entity_poly.pdbx_seq_one_letter_code
_entity_poly.pdbx_strand_id
1 'polypeptide(L)'
;LPATAAATTVSSPPPPLPANLEVAAVQVKISGELPMKMILAMIAAAAADGTIDSIEMTALAGAIDQAPVEPAEKARLTSALNAPPTVEHIAGLANGPEEASEIYGAALTAIDLDSPSEHLFLRRLAGSLKLDDQLVRTVHETLEKE
;
A
#
# COMPACT_ATOMS: atom_id res chain seq x y z
N LEU A 1 -26.89 25.17 31.23
CA LEU A 1 -25.66 24.61 30.63
C LEU A 1 -24.58 24.58 31.70
N PRO A 2 -23.62 23.63 31.73
CA PRO A 2 -23.34 22.59 30.74
C PRO A 2 -23.44 21.14 31.27
N ALA A 3 -23.40 20.21 30.32
CA ALA A 3 -23.52 18.77 30.45
C ALA A 3 -22.23 18.10 30.98
N THR A 4 -22.38 16.96 31.63
CA THR A 4 -21.29 16.08 32.11
C THR A 4 -21.44 14.69 31.47
N ALA A 5 -20.28 14.02 31.33
CA ALA A 5 -20.02 12.63 30.97
C ALA A 5 -19.94 12.37 29.45
N ALA A 6 -18.75 12.51 28.86
CA ALA A 6 -17.65 11.54 28.87
C ALA A 6 -17.89 10.42 27.83
N ALA A 7 -17.37 10.65 26.63
CA ALA A 7 -17.24 9.64 25.59
C ALA A 7 -16.26 8.56 26.07
N THR A 8 -16.76 7.35 26.27
CA THR A 8 -15.93 6.16 26.42
C THR A 8 -15.58 5.67 25.02
N THR A 9 -14.38 6.01 24.54
CA THR A 9 -13.80 5.34 23.38
C THR A 9 -13.23 4.00 23.83
N VAL A 10 -13.88 2.91 23.42
CA VAL A 10 -13.36 1.56 23.54
C VAL A 10 -12.18 1.41 22.58
N SER A 11 -10.95 1.49 23.11
CA SER A 11 -9.74 1.07 22.40
C SER A 11 -9.69 -0.46 22.45
N SER A 12 -10.26 -1.12 21.44
CA SER A 12 -9.83 -2.48 21.09
C SER A 12 -8.48 -2.36 20.41
N PRO A 13 -7.51 -3.24 20.70
CA PRO A 13 -6.33 -3.34 19.85
C PRO A 13 -6.79 -3.60 18.42
N PRO A 14 -6.19 -2.95 17.41
CA PRO A 14 -6.50 -3.27 16.03
C PRO A 14 -6.26 -4.77 15.82
N PRO A 15 -7.08 -5.44 15.01
CA PRO A 15 -6.78 -6.80 14.61
C PRO A 15 -5.40 -6.85 13.93
N PRO A 16 -4.70 -7.99 14.02
CA PRO A 16 -3.41 -8.14 13.36
C PRO A 16 -3.58 -7.89 11.85
N LEU A 17 -2.66 -7.12 11.27
CA LEU A 17 -2.58 -6.96 9.83
C LEU A 17 -2.38 -8.36 9.20
N PRO A 18 -2.88 -8.60 7.98
CA PRO A 18 -2.44 -9.76 7.22
C PRO A 18 -0.93 -9.62 7.04
N ALA A 19 -0.19 -10.72 7.12
CA ALA A 19 1.28 -10.71 7.13
C ALA A 19 1.88 -9.88 5.98
N ASN A 20 1.21 -9.90 4.81
CA ASN A 20 1.62 -9.21 3.59
C ASN A 20 1.50 -7.65 3.71
N LEU A 21 0.61 -7.13 4.56
CA LEU A 21 0.48 -5.69 4.85
C LEU A 21 1.19 -5.27 6.14
N GLU A 22 1.45 -6.21 7.06
CA GLU A 22 2.25 -5.96 8.27
C GLU A 22 3.68 -5.54 7.88
N VAL A 23 4.28 -6.19 6.87
CA VAL A 23 5.61 -5.82 6.33
C VAL A 23 5.59 -4.43 5.67
N ALA A 24 4.48 -4.07 5.01
CA ALA A 24 4.29 -2.77 4.34
C ALA A 24 4.20 -1.61 5.33
N ALA A 25 3.53 -1.82 6.47
CA ALA A 25 3.29 -0.79 7.47
C ALA A 25 4.43 -0.62 8.50
N VAL A 26 5.21 -1.68 8.77
CA VAL A 26 6.13 -1.73 9.93
C VAL A 26 7.46 -0.99 9.73
N GLN A 27 7.88 -0.62 8.52
CA GLN A 27 9.24 -0.09 8.28
C GLN A 27 9.36 1.27 7.59
N VAL A 28 8.29 2.06 7.46
CA VAL A 28 8.40 3.33 6.70
C VAL A 28 8.60 4.52 7.64
N LYS A 29 9.85 5.00 7.71
CA LYS A 29 10.13 6.40 8.06
C LYS A 29 9.64 7.25 6.89
N ILE A 30 8.35 7.61 6.93
CA ILE A 30 7.72 8.33 5.82
C ILE A 30 8.25 9.76 5.83
N SER A 31 9.18 10.06 4.94
CA SER A 31 9.73 11.39 4.76
C SER A 31 10.05 11.55 3.28
N GLY A 32 9.05 11.94 2.49
CA GLY A 32 9.21 12.19 1.05
C GLY A 32 8.07 11.60 0.21
N GLU A 33 8.01 12.05 -1.05
CA GLU A 33 6.97 11.67 -2.01
C GLU A 33 7.12 10.21 -2.49
N LEU A 34 8.33 9.66 -2.58
CA LEU A 34 8.55 8.29 -3.08
C LEU A 34 8.00 7.20 -2.13
N PRO A 35 8.31 7.21 -0.81
CA PRO A 35 7.71 6.27 0.14
C PRO A 35 6.17 6.28 0.10
N MET A 36 5.58 7.46 -0.12
CA MET A 36 4.13 7.58 -0.27
C MET A 36 3.61 6.86 -1.51
N LYS A 37 4.25 7.07 -2.67
CA LYS A 37 3.88 6.39 -3.92
C LYS A 37 3.98 4.87 -3.80
N MET A 38 5.00 4.40 -3.09
CA MET A 38 5.20 2.98 -2.80
C MET A 38 4.04 2.43 -1.97
N ILE A 39 3.63 3.10 -0.88
CA ILE A 39 2.49 2.65 -0.06
C ILE A 39 1.18 2.69 -0.84
N LEU A 40 0.95 3.71 -1.67
CA LEU A 40 -0.22 3.76 -2.55
C LEU A 40 -0.26 2.57 -3.52
N ALA A 41 0.91 2.17 -4.02
CA ALA A 41 1.03 0.99 -4.87
C ALA A 41 0.78 -0.31 -4.09
N MET A 42 1.29 -0.41 -2.86
CA MET A 42 1.03 -1.54 -1.97
C MET A 42 -0.46 -1.70 -1.64
N ILE A 43 -1.15 -0.60 -1.31
CA ILE A 43 -2.60 -0.61 -1.05
C ILE A 43 -3.37 -1.08 -2.29
N ALA A 44 -3.02 -0.59 -3.48
CA ALA A 44 -3.66 -1.02 -4.71
C ALA A 44 -3.37 -2.47 -5.07
N ALA A 45 -2.17 -2.96 -4.75
CA ALA A 45 -1.77 -4.33 -4.96
C ALA A 45 -2.55 -5.27 -4.02
N ALA A 46 -2.66 -4.91 -2.74
CA ALA A 46 -3.49 -5.63 -1.79
C ALA A 46 -4.99 -5.59 -2.13
N ALA A 47 -5.45 -4.55 -2.83
CA ALA A 47 -6.84 -4.46 -3.30
C ALA A 47 -7.11 -5.19 -4.64
N ALA A 48 -6.08 -5.78 -5.28
CA ALA A 48 -6.17 -6.25 -6.66
C ALA A 48 -7.12 -7.44 -6.87
N ASP A 49 -7.30 -8.28 -5.85
CA ASP A 49 -8.26 -9.40 -5.84
C ASP A 49 -9.70 -8.94 -5.57
N GLY A 50 -9.87 -7.70 -5.10
CA GLY A 50 -11.16 -7.10 -4.75
C GLY A 50 -11.59 -7.34 -3.29
N THR A 51 -10.71 -7.87 -2.44
CA THR A 51 -11.01 -8.29 -1.08
C THR A 51 -10.03 -7.66 -0.08
N ILE A 52 -10.16 -6.34 0.14
CA ILE A 52 -9.76 -5.79 1.45
C ILE A 52 -10.95 -5.97 2.38
N ASP A 53 -10.83 -6.86 3.34
CA ASP A 53 -11.88 -7.08 4.32
C ASP A 53 -11.93 -5.96 5.38
N SER A 54 -12.98 -5.94 6.20
CA SER A 54 -13.15 -4.89 7.23
C SER A 54 -12.10 -4.94 8.35
N ILE A 55 -11.49 -6.10 8.57
CA ILE A 55 -10.44 -6.32 9.57
C ILE A 55 -9.15 -5.68 9.06
N GLU A 56 -8.77 -5.97 7.81
CA GLU A 56 -7.62 -5.40 7.12
C GLU A 56 -7.75 -3.89 6.99
N MET A 57 -8.93 -3.40 6.59
CA MET A 57 -9.23 -1.98 6.48
C MET A 57 -9.02 -1.25 7.82
N THR A 58 -9.48 -1.85 8.93
CA THR A 58 -9.35 -1.27 10.27
C THR A 58 -7.88 -1.27 10.72
N ALA A 59 -7.15 -2.33 10.44
CA ALA A 59 -5.75 -2.47 10.80
C ALA A 59 -4.88 -1.46 10.01
N LEU A 60 -5.09 -1.30 8.70
CA LEU A 60 -4.35 -0.31 7.89
C LEU A 60 -4.69 1.11 8.31
N ALA A 61 -5.97 1.40 8.58
CA ALA A 61 -6.38 2.72 9.09
C ALA A 61 -5.69 3.04 10.43
N GLY A 62 -5.58 2.06 11.33
CA GLY A 62 -4.85 2.20 12.59
C GLY A 62 -3.35 2.45 12.37
N ALA A 63 -2.72 1.71 11.45
CA ALA A 63 -1.31 1.89 11.12
C ALA A 63 -1.01 3.30 10.54
N ILE A 64 -1.87 3.80 9.64
CA ILE A 64 -1.77 5.17 9.09
C ILE A 64 -1.93 6.23 10.18
N ASP A 65 -2.85 6.01 11.13
CA ASP A 65 -3.08 6.93 12.23
C ASP A 65 -1.86 7.01 13.17
N GLN A 66 -1.19 5.89 13.42
CA GLN A 66 0.02 5.83 14.24
C GLN A 66 1.29 6.27 13.50
N ALA A 67 1.28 6.33 12.17
CA ALA A 67 2.43 6.75 11.38
C ALA A 67 2.78 8.23 11.65
N PRO A 68 4.08 8.58 11.82
CA PRO A 68 4.54 9.94 12.05
C PRO A 68 4.59 10.74 10.73
N VAL A 69 3.44 10.89 10.08
CA VAL A 69 3.26 11.60 8.81
C VAL A 69 2.41 12.85 8.96
N GLU A 70 2.62 13.80 8.05
CA GLU A 70 1.83 15.02 7.95
C GLU A 70 0.33 14.71 7.71
N PRO A 71 -0.59 15.53 8.24
CA PRO A 71 -2.03 15.31 8.10
C PRO A 71 -2.52 15.18 6.65
N ALA A 72 -1.91 15.92 5.73
CA ALA A 72 -2.25 15.85 4.30
C ALA A 72 -1.93 14.47 3.70
N GLU A 73 -0.85 13.84 4.18
CA GLU A 73 -0.43 12.53 3.72
C GLU A 73 -1.28 11.42 4.33
N LYS A 74 -1.62 11.54 5.62
CA LYS A 74 -2.63 10.66 6.24
C LYS A 74 -3.93 10.67 5.45
N ALA A 75 -4.43 11.85 5.09
CA ALA A 75 -5.67 11.98 4.34
C ALA A 75 -5.60 11.26 2.97
N ARG A 76 -4.46 11.33 2.28
CA ARG A 76 -4.24 10.60 1.03
C ARG A 76 -4.23 9.09 1.23
N LEU A 77 -3.51 8.58 2.24
CA LEU A 77 -3.47 7.15 2.54
C LEU A 77 -4.86 6.62 2.94
N THR A 78 -5.57 7.32 3.82
CA THR A 78 -6.93 6.95 4.21
C THR A 78 -7.89 6.99 3.02
N SER A 79 -7.75 7.95 2.10
CA SER A 79 -8.55 7.97 0.87
C SER A 79 -8.22 6.78 -0.04
N ALA A 80 -6.94 6.40 -0.15
CA ALA A 80 -6.50 5.25 -0.93
C ALA A 80 -7.01 3.92 -0.38
N LEU A 81 -7.17 3.79 0.94
CA LEU A 81 -7.83 2.62 1.53
C LEU A 81 -9.29 2.49 1.10
N ASN A 82 -10.04 3.61 1.14
CA ASN A 82 -11.46 3.61 0.76
C ASN A 82 -11.68 3.47 -0.75
N ALA A 83 -10.75 4.00 -1.54
CA ALA A 83 -10.78 3.96 -2.99
C ALA A 83 -9.35 3.68 -3.51
N PRO A 84 -8.98 2.40 -3.62
CA PRO A 84 -7.65 1.99 -4.09
C PRO A 84 -7.30 2.63 -5.43
N PRO A 85 -6.10 3.22 -5.58
CA PRO A 85 -5.74 3.88 -6.82
C PRO A 85 -5.60 2.86 -7.94
N THR A 86 -5.97 3.26 -9.16
CA THR A 86 -5.78 2.39 -10.33
C THR A 86 -4.30 2.29 -10.69
N VAL A 87 -3.97 1.23 -11.43
CA VAL A 87 -2.63 1.02 -11.99
C VAL A 87 -2.13 2.25 -12.75
N GLU A 88 -2.99 2.89 -13.53
CA GLU A 88 -2.65 4.07 -14.32
C GLU A 88 -2.35 5.28 -13.44
N HIS A 89 -3.08 5.44 -12.33
CA HIS A 89 -2.82 6.50 -11.37
C HIS A 89 -1.44 6.30 -10.73
N ILE A 90 -1.14 5.10 -10.24
CA ILE A 90 0.15 4.78 -9.60
C ILE A 90 1.29 5.02 -10.58
N ALA A 91 1.17 4.53 -11.81
CA ALA A 91 2.19 4.72 -12.82
C ALA A 91 2.42 6.19 -13.19
N GLY A 92 1.36 7.00 -13.17
CA GLY A 92 1.45 8.44 -13.39
C GLY A 92 2.18 9.21 -12.27
N LEU A 93 2.34 8.62 -11.08
CA LEU A 93 3.07 9.23 -9.98
C LEU A 93 4.59 9.05 -10.09
N ALA A 94 5.07 8.05 -10.85
CA ALA A 94 6.48 7.73 -10.95
C ALA A 94 7.27 8.80 -11.74
N ASN A 95 8.32 9.36 -11.13
CA ASN A 95 9.21 10.30 -11.80
C ASN A 95 10.41 9.57 -12.44
N GLY A 96 10.16 8.88 -13.55
CA GLY A 96 11.20 8.17 -14.30
C GLY A 96 11.40 6.71 -13.88
N PRO A 97 12.36 6.01 -14.50
CA PRO A 97 12.49 4.56 -14.40
C PRO A 97 12.98 4.07 -13.03
N GLU A 98 13.75 4.88 -12.30
CA GLU A 98 14.24 4.54 -10.96
C GLU A 98 13.08 4.42 -9.96
N GLU A 99 12.28 5.50 -9.82
CA GLU A 99 11.08 5.46 -8.95
C GLU A 99 10.08 4.39 -9.41
N ALA A 100 9.94 4.19 -10.72
CA ALA A 100 9.04 3.17 -11.26
C ALA A 100 9.43 1.76 -10.79
N SER A 101 10.73 1.45 -10.72
CA SER A 101 11.21 0.16 -10.23
C SER A 101 10.95 -0.04 -8.73
N GLU A 102 11.10 1.01 -7.92
CA GLU A 102 10.82 0.94 -6.48
C GLU A 102 9.32 0.81 -6.18
N ILE A 103 8.48 1.55 -6.91
CA ILE A 103 7.01 1.46 -6.82
C ILE A 103 6.55 0.05 -7.19
N TYR A 104 7.11 -0.53 -8.25
CA TYR A 104 6.81 -1.91 -8.66
C TYR A 104 7.26 -2.93 -7.61
N GLY A 105 8.48 -2.79 -7.07
CA GLY A 105 8.99 -3.65 -6.01
C GLY A 105 8.12 -3.61 -4.75
N ALA A 106 7.71 -2.42 -4.32
CA ALA A 106 6.81 -2.27 -3.18
C ALA A 106 5.47 -2.98 -3.40
N ALA A 107 4.85 -2.79 -4.57
CA ALA A 107 3.61 -3.48 -4.91
C ALA A 107 3.77 -5.00 -4.92
N LEU A 108 4.89 -5.51 -5.44
CA LEU A 108 5.22 -6.93 -5.47
C LEU A 108 5.43 -7.51 -4.06
N THR A 109 5.98 -6.76 -3.11
CA THR A 109 6.12 -7.20 -1.71
C THR A 109 4.77 -7.25 -0.98
N ALA A 110 3.81 -6.39 -1.33
CA ALA A 110 2.51 -6.33 -0.66
C ALA A 110 1.48 -7.31 -1.19
N ILE A 111 1.63 -7.77 -2.44
CA ILE A 111 0.67 -8.64 -3.10
C ILE A 111 1.06 -10.10 -2.95
N ASP A 112 0.09 -10.95 -2.63
CA ASP A 112 0.27 -12.39 -2.79
C ASP A 112 0.01 -12.77 -4.25
N LEU A 113 0.76 -13.70 -4.81
CA LEU A 113 0.63 -14.08 -6.23
C LEU A 113 -0.18 -15.36 -6.38
N ASP A 114 -1.28 -15.47 -5.64
CA ASP A 114 -2.09 -16.68 -5.54
C ASP A 114 -3.25 -16.73 -6.54
N SER A 115 -3.72 -15.56 -7.00
CA SER A 115 -4.86 -15.43 -7.91
C SER A 115 -4.47 -14.87 -9.29
N PRO A 116 -5.14 -15.29 -10.37
CA PRO A 116 -4.94 -14.71 -11.70
C PRO A 116 -5.15 -13.18 -11.77
N SER A 117 -5.96 -12.63 -10.87
CA SER A 117 -6.24 -11.19 -10.78
C SER A 117 -5.01 -10.42 -10.29
N GLU A 118 -4.29 -10.93 -9.31
CA GLU A 118 -3.06 -10.33 -8.77
C GLU A 118 -1.93 -10.37 -9.80
N HIS A 119 -1.76 -11.51 -10.49
CA HIS A 119 -0.83 -11.62 -11.62
C HIS A 119 -1.14 -10.60 -12.73
N LEU A 120 -2.44 -10.41 -13.03
CA LEU A 120 -2.88 -9.45 -14.04
C LEU A 120 -2.65 -8.00 -13.59
N PHE A 121 -2.88 -7.69 -12.32
CA PHE A 121 -2.57 -6.39 -11.73
C PHE A 121 -1.09 -6.06 -11.87
N LEU A 122 -0.19 -6.95 -11.43
CA LEU A 122 1.26 -6.73 -11.52
C LEU A 122 1.74 -6.59 -12.96
N ARG A 123 1.21 -7.40 -13.89
CA ARG A 123 1.56 -7.28 -15.30
C ARG A 123 1.11 -5.94 -15.89
N ARG A 124 -0.09 -5.47 -15.52
CA ARG A 124 -0.56 -4.13 -15.92
C ARG A 124 0.29 -3.04 -15.32
N LEU A 125 0.71 -3.18 -14.06
CA LEU A 125 1.55 -2.21 -13.38
C LEU A 125 2.92 -2.09 -14.03
N ALA A 126 3.59 -3.21 -14.32
CA ALA A 126 4.86 -3.22 -15.05
C ALA A 126 4.74 -2.52 -16.42
N GLY A 127 3.67 -2.82 -17.18
CA GLY A 127 3.41 -2.21 -18.48
C GLY A 127 3.16 -0.70 -18.40
N SER A 128 2.34 -0.25 -17.44
CA SER A 128 2.05 1.18 -17.25
C SER A 128 3.27 1.97 -16.76
N LEU A 129 4.12 1.35 -15.94
CA LEU A 129 5.39 1.89 -15.49
C LEU A 129 6.50 1.85 -16.57
N LYS A 130 6.21 1.22 -17.72
CA LYS A 130 7.16 1.03 -18.84
C LYS A 130 8.45 0.33 -18.40
N LEU A 131 8.34 -0.63 -17.49
CA LEU A 131 9.48 -1.44 -17.07
C LEU A 131 9.81 -2.46 -18.16
N ASP A 132 11.09 -2.66 -18.41
CA ASP A 132 11.56 -3.72 -19.32
C ASP A 132 11.41 -5.09 -18.64
N ASP A 133 11.15 -6.14 -19.42
CA ASP A 133 11.02 -7.51 -18.92
C ASP A 133 12.27 -7.97 -18.14
N GLN A 134 13.47 -7.51 -18.52
CA GLN A 134 14.70 -7.79 -17.77
C GLN A 134 14.65 -7.20 -16.36
N LEU A 135 14.12 -5.99 -16.21
CA LEU A 135 14.05 -5.29 -14.93
C LEU A 135 12.99 -5.94 -14.03
N VAL A 136 11.81 -6.24 -14.58
CA VAL A 136 10.75 -6.98 -13.88
C VAL A 136 11.29 -8.31 -13.34
N ARG A 137 12.00 -9.06 -14.18
CA ARG A 137 12.61 -10.34 -13.80
C ARG A 137 13.66 -10.18 -12.70
N THR A 138 14.47 -9.12 -12.76
CA THR A 138 15.48 -8.82 -11.72
C THR A 138 14.83 -8.51 -10.37
N VAL A 139 13.73 -7.74 -10.36
CA VAL A 139 13.01 -7.41 -9.12
C VAL A 139 12.38 -8.67 -8.51
N HIS A 140 11.79 -9.55 -9.33
CA HIS A 140 11.30 -10.86 -8.88
C HIS A 140 12.42 -11.72 -8.29
N GLU A 141 13.54 -11.88 -9.01
CA GLU A 141 14.69 -12.69 -8.55
C GLU A 141 15.34 -12.15 -7.27
N THR A 142 15.24 -10.85 -7.02
CA THR A 142 15.79 -10.21 -5.81
C THR A 142 14.91 -10.50 -4.59
N LEU A 143 13.58 -10.47 -4.76
CA LEU A 143 12.63 -10.68 -3.67
C LEU A 143 12.39 -12.16 -3.34
N GLU A 144 12.56 -13.09 -4.30
CA GLU A 144 12.51 -14.54 -4.02
C GLU A 144 13.70 -15.06 -3.17
N LYS A 145 14.75 -14.25 -2.98
CA LYS A 145 15.99 -14.65 -2.32
C LYS A 145 16.09 -14.26 -0.83
N GLU A 146 15.08 -13.62 -0.26
CA GLU A 146 15.02 -13.25 1.16
C GLU A 146 14.05 -14.12 1.94
#